data_AF-A0A651FWR2-F1
#
_entry.id   AF-A0A651FWR2-F1
#
_cell.length_a   1.000
_cell.length_b   1.000
_cell.length_c   1.000
_cell.angle_alpha   90.00
_cell.angle_beta   90.00
_cell.angle_gamma   90.00
#
_symmetry.space_group_name_H-M   'P 1'
#
loop_
_entity.id
_entity.type
_entity.pdbx_description
1 polymer ?
#
loop_
_entity_poly.entity_id
_entity_poly.type
_entity_poly.pdbx_seq_one_letter_code
_entity_poly.pdbx_strand_id
1 'polypeptide(L)' 'MPVPPPRWQDQVILQHIPSNSSVLDLGCGSGDLLHALRQKNIHGQGVELSHDAVQTC' A
#
# COMPACT_ATOMS: atom_id res chain seq x y z
N MET A 1 -10.11 10.08 7.14
CA MET A 1 -9.12 11.05 6.61
C MET A 1 -9.20 11.01 5.10
N PRO A 2 -9.03 12.14 4.38
CA PRO A 2 -9.07 12.13 2.91
C PRO A 2 -7.88 11.33 2.37
N VAL A 3 -8.16 10.38 1.49
CA VAL A 3 -7.15 9.59 0.78
C VAL A 3 -6.43 10.53 -0.20
N PRO A 4 -5.11 10.70 -0.12
CA PRO A 4 -4.37 11.50 -1.09
C PRO A 4 -4.57 10.96 -2.51
N PRO A 5 -4.47 11.81 -3.54
CA PRO A 5 -4.67 11.38 -4.91
C PRO A 5 -3.68 10.26 -5.26
N PRO A 6 -4.13 9.23 -6.02
CA PRO A 6 -3.27 8.13 -6.40
C PRO A 6 -2.06 8.66 -7.18
N ARG A 7 -0.89 8.10 -6.86
CA ARG A 7 0.34 8.42 -7.57
C ARG A 7 0.29 7.78 -8.95
N TRP A 8 1.08 8.30 -9.88
CA TRP A 8 1.07 7.84 -11.28
C TRP A 8 1.31 6.33 -11.42
N GLN A 9 2.10 5.75 -10.51
CA GLN A 9 2.46 4.34 -10.51
C GLN A 9 1.39 3.41 -9.92
N ASP A 10 0.44 3.93 -9.13
CA ASP A 10 -0.45 3.09 -8.32
C ASP A 10 -1.33 2.21 -9.21
N GLN A 11 -1.82 2.75 -10.33
CA GLN A 11 -2.61 1.99 -11.30
C GLN A 11 -1.81 0.87 -11.97
N VAL A 12 -0.54 1.13 -12.30
CA VAL A 12 0.34 0.12 -12.92
C VAL A 12 0.59 -1.02 -11.93
N ILE A 13 0.91 -0.69 -10.68
CA ILE A 13 1.13 -1.68 -9.61
C ILE A 13 -0.14 -2.50 -9.37
N LEU A 14 -1.30 -1.85 -9.24
CA LEU A 14 -2.59 -2.52 -9.06
C LEU A 14 -2.89 -3.50 -10.20
N GLN A 15 -2.56 -3.16 -11.45
CA GLN A 15 -2.77 -4.07 -12.58
C GLN A 15 -1.80 -5.26 -12.57
N HIS A 16 -0.56 -5.03 -12.16
CA HIS A 16 0.50 -6.06 -12.23
C HIS A 16 0.48 -7.03 -11.05
N ILE A 17 0.02 -6.62 -9.86
CA ILE A 17 -0.01 -7.49 -8.69
C ILE A 17 -1.16 -8.51 -8.81
N PRO A 18 -0.85 -9.82 -8.83
CA PRO A 18 -1.86 -10.88 -8.84
C PRO A 18 -2.62 -10.98 -7.52
N SER A 19 -3.80 -11.60 -7.55
CA SER A 19 -4.53 -11.94 -6.32
C SER A 19 -3.76 -12.92 -5.44
N ASN A 20 -3.95 -12.83 -4.12
CA ASN A 20 -3.29 -13.65 -3.10
C ASN A 20 -1.75 -13.50 -3.03
N SER A 21 -1.19 -12.43 -3.60
CA SER A 21 0.26 -12.18 -3.56
C SER A 21 0.71 -11.70 -2.17
N SER A 22 1.96 -12.02 -1.81
CA SER A 22 2.65 -11.38 -0.69
C SER A 22 3.31 -10.09 -1.18
N VAL A 23 3.02 -8.96 -0.53
CA VAL A 23 3.48 -7.63 -0.95
C VAL A 23 4.19 -6.94 0.22
N LEU A 24 5.41 -6.45 -0.02
CA LEU A 24 6.16 -5.60 0.89
C LEU A 24 6.26 -4.20 0.28
N ASP A 25 5.68 -3.21 0.96
CA ASP A 25 5.69 -1.81 0.53
C ASP A 25 6.70 -1.02 1.38
N LEU A 26 7.78 -0.56 0.75
CA LEU A 26 8.87 0.17 1.40
C LEU A 26 8.69 1.67 1.15
N GLY A 27 8.58 2.46 2.22
CA GLY A 27 8.15 3.86 2.13
C GLY A 27 6.64 3.96 1.89
N CYS A 28 5.86 3.16 2.62
CA CYS A 28 4.41 3.06 2.40
C CYS A 28 3.66 4.37 2.70
N GLY A 29 4.28 5.33 3.42
CA GLY A 29 3.64 6.58 3.81
C GLY A 29 2.31 6.32 4.54
N SER A 30 1.20 6.82 3.98
CA SER A 30 -0.17 6.62 4.48
C SER A 30 -0.76 5.23 4.24
N GLY A 31 -0.10 4.37 3.44
CA GLY A 31 -0.55 3.00 3.19
C GLY A 31 -1.68 2.85 2.17
N ASP A 32 -2.00 3.89 1.38
CA ASP A 32 -3.13 3.89 0.44
C ASP A 32 -3.01 2.81 -0.65
N LEU A 33 -1.80 2.55 -1.14
CA LEU A 33 -1.53 1.51 -2.13
C LEU A 33 -1.82 0.12 -1.57
N LEU A 34 -1.30 -0.18 -0.38
CA LEU A 34 -1.60 -1.44 0.32
C LEU A 34 -3.09 -1.58 0.61
N HIS A 35 -3.77 -0.50 0.97
CA HIS A 35 -5.22 -0.49 1.17
C HIS A 35 -5.97 -0.87 -0.12
N ALA A 36 -5.62 -0.26 -1.25
CA ALA A 36 -6.22 -0.58 -2.55
C ALA A 36 -5.95 -2.04 -2.96
N LEU A 37 -4.75 -2.56 -2.69
CA LEU A 37 -4.39 -3.94 -2.99
C LEU A 37 -5.14 -4.98 -2.14
N ARG A 38 -5.72 -4.62 -0.98
CA ARG A 38 -6.50 -5.56 -0.15
C ARG A 38 -7.67 -6.21 -0.89
N GLN A 39 -8.24 -5.52 -1.89
CA GLN A 39 -9.30 -6.09 -2.74
C GLN A 39 -8.85 -7.35 -3.51
N LYS A 40 -7.54 -7.55 -3.66
CA LYS A 40 -6.93 -8.72 -4.31
C LYS A 40 -6.53 -9.82 -3.32
N ASN A 41 -6.99 -9.74 -2.07
CA ASN A 41 -6.65 -10.70 -1.01
C ASN A 41 -5.14 -10.88 -0.80
N ILE A 42 -4.37 -9.80 -0.92
CA ILE A 42 -2.91 -9.85 -0.71
C ILE A 42 -2.55 -10.07 0.76
N HIS A 43 -1.37 -10.62 1.01
CA HIS A 43 -0.71 -10.53 2.31
C HIS A 43 0.29 -9.36 2.27
N GLY A 44 -0.16 -8.18 2.73
CA GLY A 44 0.59 -6.93 2.61
C GLY A 44 1.26 -6.48 3.90
N GLN A 45 2.50 -6.02 3.83
CA GLN A 45 3.20 -5.36 4.92
C GLN A 45 3.82 -4.03 4.44
N GLY A 46 3.61 -2.96 5.20
CA GLY A 46 4.22 -1.65 4.95
C GLY A 46 5.37 -1.40 5.92
N VAL A 47 6.45 -0.80 5.45
CA VAL A 47 7.57 -0.34 6.26
C VAL A 47 7.81 1.13 5.94
N GLU A 48 7.78 1.98 6.96
CA GLU A 48 8.07 3.41 6.84
C GLU A 48 9.23 3.77 7.78
N LEU A 49 10.20 4.52 7.27
CA LEU A 49 11.38 4.96 8.03
C LEU A 49 11.10 6.28 8.75
N SER A 50 10.16 7.10 8.25
CA SER A 50 9.79 8.35 8.91
C SER A 50 8.95 8.08 10.16
N HIS A 51 9.49 8.44 11.33
CA HIS A 51 8.86 8.26 12.65
C HIS A 51 7.55 9.06 12.87
N ASP A 52 7.07 9.83 11.88
CA ASP A 52 5.79 10.57 11.95
C ASP A 52 4.57 9.78 11.45
N ALA A 53 4.73 8.55 10.98
CA ALA A 53 3.63 7.67 10.57
C ALA A 53 3.68 6.34 11.33
N VAL A 54 3.56 6.40 12.66
CA VAL A 54 3.53 5.22 13.53
C VAL A 54 2.14 5.09 14.16
N GLN A 55 1.50 3.94 13.91
CA GLN A 55 0.34 3.30 14.56
C GLN A 55 -1.04 3.59 13.92
N THR A 56 -1.91 2.61 13.62
CA THR A 56 -2.15 1.34 14.32
C THR A 56 -2.59 0.24 13.33
N CYS A 57 -2.13 -0.99 13.65
CA CYS A 57 -2.38 -2.28 13.02
C CYS A 57 -3.83 -2.55 12.60
#